data_AF-S6BDW4-F1
#
_entry.id   AF-S6BDW4-F1
#
_cell.length_a   1.000
_cell.length_b   1.000
_cell.length_c   1.000
_cell.angle_alpha   90.00
_cell.angle_beta   90.00
_cell.angle_gamma   90.00
#
_symmetry.space_group_name_H-M   'P 1'
#
loop_
_entity.id
_entity.type
_entity.pdbx_description
1 polymer ?
#
loop_
_entity_poly.entity_id
_entity_poly.type
_entity_poly.pdbx_seq_one_letter_code
_entity_poly.pdbx_strand_id
1 'polypeptide(L)'
;MRRYVSLQSLILVKSREHDFVLTPTTAEDLASFGLRFLVAELGTEGARLFLRKKFSEYRPDYRGIGRDDGPARKDEEQHPAQRY
;
A
#
# COMPACT_ATOMS: atom_id res chain seq x y z
N MET A 1 4.59 -37.02 -16.11
CA MET A 1 3.49 -36.28 -15.45
C MET A 1 4.08 -35.17 -14.60
N ARG A 2 3.88 -33.89 -14.95
CA ARG A 2 4.27 -32.76 -14.09
C ARG A 2 3.18 -32.57 -13.02
N ARG A 3 3.55 -32.67 -11.74
CA ARG A 3 2.68 -32.39 -10.59
C ARG A 3 2.67 -30.87 -10.39
N TYR A 4 1.52 -30.24 -10.58
CA TYR A 4 1.32 -28.84 -10.21
C TYR A 4 1.00 -28.80 -8.71
N VAL A 5 1.80 -28.08 -7.92
CA VAL A 5 1.51 -27.78 -6.52
C VAL A 5 0.83 -26.41 -6.51
N SER A 6 -0.46 -26.38 -6.22
CA SER A 6 -1.20 -25.13 -5.99
C SER A 6 -1.00 -24.70 -4.54
N LEU A 7 -0.13 -23.73 -4.30
CA LEU A 7 -0.05 -23.03 -3.02
C LEU A 7 -1.16 -21.97 -2.99
N GLN A 8 -2.30 -22.30 -2.38
CA GLN A 8 -3.31 -21.30 -2.04
C GLN A 8 -2.87 -20.62 -0.74
N SER A 9 -2.46 -19.36 -0.84
CA SER A 9 -2.13 -18.53 0.32
C SER A 9 -3.40 -18.27 1.12
N LEU A 10 -3.38 -18.59 2.41
CA LEU A 10 -4.47 -18.33 3.35
C LEU A 10 -4.09 -17.15 4.24
N ILE A 11 -5.00 -16.18 4.37
CA ILE A 11 -4.86 -15.05 5.29
C ILE A 11 -5.97 -15.17 6.33
N LEU A 12 -5.56 -15.19 7.61
CA LEU A 12 -6.44 -15.19 8.77
C LEU A 12 -6.19 -13.91 9.56
N VAL A 13 -7.22 -13.08 9.70
CA VAL A 13 -7.13 -11.84 10.48
C VAL A 13 -8.26 -11.82 11.49
N LYS A 14 -7.90 -11.68 12.76
CA LYS A 14 -8.85 -11.41 13.83
C LYS A 14 -9.03 -9.91 13.99
N SER A 15 -10.27 -9.46 13.91
CA SER A 15 -10.68 -8.07 14.15
C SER A 15 -11.55 -8.02 15.41
N ARG A 16 -11.80 -6.82 15.92
CA ARG A 16 -12.66 -6.63 17.09
C ARG A 16 -14.11 -7.04 16.85
N GLU A 17 -14.57 -6.88 15.61
CA GLU A 17 -15.96 -7.15 15.25
C GLU A 17 -16.12 -8.43 14.43
N HIS A 18 -15.11 -8.80 13.62
CA HIS A 18 -15.23 -9.91 12.67
C HIS A 18 -13.92 -10.70 12.53
N ASP A 19 -14.01 -12.01 12.40
CA ASP A 19 -12.90 -12.84 11.94
C ASP A 19 -12.93 -12.92 10.41
N PHE A 20 -11.79 -12.66 9.78
CA PHE A 20 -11.64 -12.69 8.33
C PHE A 20 -10.81 -13.89 7.89
N VAL A 21 -11.33 -14.64 6.92
CA VAL A 21 -10.66 -15.76 6.26
C VAL A 21 -10.65 -15.48 4.76
N LEU A 22 -9.46 -15.38 4.16
CA LEU A 22 -9.33 -15.04 2.76
C LEU A 22 -8.32 -15.95 2.04
N THR A 23 -8.66 -16.36 0.83
CA THR A 23 -7.76 -17.04 -0.12
C THR A 23 -7.65 -16.20 -1.40
N PRO A 24 -6.88 -15.09 -1.36
CA PRO A 24 -6.80 -14.17 -2.50
C PRO A 24 -6.10 -14.82 -3.68
N THR A 25 -6.62 -14.57 -4.88
CA THR A 25 -6.03 -15.08 -6.14
C THR A 25 -5.43 -13.96 -6.98
N THR A 26 -5.79 -12.70 -6.68
CA THR A 26 -5.31 -11.49 -7.35
C THR A 26 -4.85 -10.43 -6.35
N ALA A 27 -4.12 -9.41 -6.82
CA ALA A 27 -3.75 -8.27 -5.99
C ALA A 27 -4.98 -7.44 -5.60
N GLU A 28 -5.97 -7.36 -6.48
CA GLU A 28 -7.25 -6.69 -6.29
C GLU A 28 -8.08 -7.36 -5.19
N ASP A 29 -8.09 -8.69 -5.11
CA ASP A 29 -8.74 -9.44 -4.02
C ASP A 29 -8.15 -9.02 -2.66
N LEU A 30 -6.81 -8.97 -2.59
CA LEU A 30 -6.09 -8.63 -1.37
C LEU A 30 -6.29 -7.16 -0.98
N ALA A 31 -6.27 -6.25 -1.95
CA ALA A 31 -6.51 -4.83 -1.74
C ALA A 31 -7.94 -4.56 -1.27
N SER A 32 -8.92 -5.24 -1.88
CA SER A 32 -10.34 -5.15 -1.50
C SER A 32 -10.56 -5.64 -0.07
N PHE A 33 -9.91 -6.75 0.30
CA PHE A 33 -9.93 -7.25 1.67
C PHE A 33 -9.29 -6.26 2.65
N GLY A 34 -8.09 -5.77 2.36
CA GLY A 34 -7.39 -4.81 3.20
C GLY A 34 -8.22 -3.55 3.45
N LEU A 35 -8.89 -3.03 2.42
CA LEU A 35 -9.79 -1.89 2.55
C LEU A 35 -10.98 -2.20 3.45
N ARG A 36 -11.65 -3.34 3.28
CA ARG A 36 -12.77 -3.76 4.13
C ARG A 36 -12.35 -3.89 5.60
N PHE A 37 -11.20 -4.50 5.85
CA PHE A 37 -10.65 -4.62 7.20
C PHE A 37 -10.37 -3.25 7.83
N LEU A 38 -9.74 -2.33 7.09
CA LEU A 38 -9.48 -0.98 7.57
C LEU A 38 -10.77 -0.21 7.89
N VAL A 39 -11.80 -0.35 7.05
CA VAL A 39 -13.11 0.30 7.31
C VAL A 39 -13.78 -0.29 8.54
N ALA A 40 -13.71 -1.61 8.76
CA ALA A 40 -14.27 -2.25 9.95
C ALA A 40 -13.56 -1.79 11.24
N GLU A 41 -12.23 -1.66 11.22
CA GLU A 41 -11.46 -1.33 12.44
C GLU A 41 -11.34 0.19 12.71
N LEU A 42 -11.32 1.02 11.67
CA LEU A 42 -11.02 2.45 11.78
C LEU A 42 -12.18 3.36 11.34
N GLY A 43 -13.25 2.79 10.78
CA GLY A 43 -14.28 3.54 10.05
C GLY A 43 -13.79 4.10 8.72
N THR A 44 -14.73 4.54 7.87
CA THR A 44 -14.46 4.99 6.50
C THR A 44 -13.46 6.15 6.43
N GLU A 45 -13.64 7.18 7.26
CA GLU A 45 -12.73 8.34 7.27
C GLU A 45 -11.35 7.99 7.85
N GLY A 46 -11.29 7.15 8.89
CA GLY A 46 -10.03 6.67 9.45
C GLY A 46 -9.22 5.86 8.44
N ALA A 47 -9.87 4.95 7.72
CA ALA A 47 -9.26 4.18 6.64
C ALA A 47 -8.73 5.10 5.52
N ARG A 48 -9.50 6.12 5.12
CA ARG A 48 -9.09 7.09 4.09
C ARG A 48 -7.83 7.86 4.49
N LEU A 49 -7.79 8.39 5.72
CA LEU A 49 -6.63 9.13 6.23
C LEU A 49 -5.40 8.24 6.37
N PHE A 50 -5.59 7.00 6.86
CA PHE A 50 -4.52 6.02 6.96
C PHE A 50 -3.91 5.71 5.59
N LEU A 51 -4.74 5.39 4.60
CA LEU A 51 -4.28 5.11 3.23
C LEU A 51 -3.60 6.33 2.61
N ARG A 52 -4.15 7.53 2.78
CA ARG A 52 -3.51 8.76 2.29
C ARG A 52 -2.12 8.96 2.88
N LYS A 53 -1.96 8.77 4.20
CA LYS A 53 -0.66 8.83 4.87
C LYS A 53 0.29 7.77 4.31
N LYS A 54 -0.17 6.54 4.14
CA LYS A 54 0.64 5.45 3.58
C LYS A 54 1.07 5.71 2.15
N PHE A 55 0.18 6.19 1.29
CA PHE A 55 0.54 6.55 -0.09
C PHE A 55 1.55 7.69 -0.17
N SER A 56 1.56 8.62 0.80
CA SER A 56 2.58 9.70 0.83
C SER A 56 4.00 9.21 1.11
N GLU A 57 4.17 7.99 1.63
CA GLU A 57 5.48 7.36 1.83
C GLU A 57 6.09 6.87 0.50
N TYR A 58 5.28 6.77 -0.57
CA TYR A 58 5.71 6.31 -1.88
C TYR A 58 5.81 7.50 -2.86
N ARG A 59 6.74 7.41 -3.80
CA ARG A 59 6.78 8.36 -4.92
C ARG A 59 5.55 8.16 -5.81
N PRO A 60 5.02 9.23 -6.42
CA PRO A 60 4.11 9.09 -7.56
C PRO A 60 4.74 8.11 -8.55
N ASP A 61 3.96 7.13 -9.01
CA ASP A 61 4.36 6.16 -10.02
C ASP A 61 5.46 5.16 -9.64
N TYR A 62 5.52 4.72 -8.38
CA TYR A 62 6.27 3.52 -7.99
C TYR A 62 5.70 2.27 -8.71
N ARG A 63 6.15 2.03 -9.95
CA ARG A 63 5.78 0.94 -10.88
C ARG A 63 4.39 1.03 -11.56
N GLY A 64 3.88 2.24 -11.85
CA GLY A 64 2.62 2.48 -12.59
C GLY A 64 2.82 3.22 -13.93
N ILE A 65 1.76 3.32 -14.75
CA ILE A 65 1.77 3.98 -16.07
C ILE A 65 2.06 5.47 -15.92
N GLY A 66 3.29 5.90 -16.25
CA GLY A 66 3.71 7.30 -16.13
C GLY A 66 5.19 7.45 -15.72
N ARG A 67 6.08 6.67 -16.34
CA ARG A 67 7.48 6.58 -15.94
C ARG A 67 8.21 7.91 -16.15
N ASP A 68 8.45 8.65 -15.08
CA ASP A 68 9.49 9.68 -15.05
C ASP A 68 10.80 9.00 -14.61
N ASP A 69 11.67 8.73 -15.59
CA ASP A 69 13.03 8.21 -15.36
C ASP A 69 13.99 9.30 -14.85
N GLY A 70 13.47 10.47 -14.50
CA GLY A 70 14.22 11.56 -13.90
C GLY A 70 14.90 11.13 -12.59
N PRO A 71 16.17 11.51 -12.37
CA PRO A 71 16.82 11.27 -11.09
C PRO A 71 16.03 11.96 -9.98
N ALA A 72 16.03 11.34 -8.79
CA ALA A 72 15.55 11.97 -7.58
C ALA A 72 16.08 13.40 -7.49
N ARG A 73 15.20 14.41 -7.32
CA ARG A 73 15.64 15.70 -6.77
C ARG A 73 16.30 15.37 -5.45
N LYS A 74 17.64 15.34 -5.45
CA LYS A 74 18.40 15.43 -4.23
C LYS A 74 17.96 16.75 -3.60
N ASP A 75 17.55 16.67 -2.36
CA ASP A 75 17.45 17.83 -1.49
C ASP A 75 18.73 18.65 -1.71
N GLU A 76 18.58 19.84 -2.29
CA GLU A 76 19.63 20.85 -2.25
C GLU A 76 19.72 21.33 -0.81
N GLU A 77 20.28 20.48 0.05
CA GLU A 77 20.92 20.96 1.25
C GLU A 77 22.17 21.74 0.83
N GLN A 78 22.09 23.04 1.14
CA GLN A 78 23.19 23.88 1.60
C GLN A 78 24.13 24.43 0.51
N HIS A 79 24.03 25.75 0.26
CA HIS A 79 25.00 26.72 0.80
C HIS A 79 24.58 28.19 0.48
N PRO A 80 25.14 29.19 1.19
CA PRO A 80 24.40 30.16 1.98
C PRO A 80 24.08 31.44 1.22
N ALA A 81 22.98 32.09 1.61
CA ALA A 81 22.77 33.50 1.30
C ALA A 81 23.95 34.31 1.86
N GLN A 82 24.80 34.80 0.98
CA GLN A 82 25.88 35.73 1.32
C GLN A 82 25.26 37.01 1.88
N ARG A 83 25.75 37.39 3.07
CA ARG A 83 25.50 38.69 3.70
C ARG A 83 26.40 39.75 3.06
N TYR A 84 25.85 40.97 3.02
CA TYR A 84 26.39 42.29 2.65
C TYR A 84 26.35 42.66 1.18
#